data_AF-A0A356UD28-F1
#
_entry.id   AF-A0A356UD28-F1
#
_cell.length_a   1.000
_cell.length_b   1.000
_cell.length_c   1.000
_cell.angle_alpha   90.00
_cell.angle_beta   90.00
_cell.angle_gamma   90.00
#
_symmetry.space_group_name_H-M   'P 1'
#
loop_
_entity.id
_entity.type
_entity.pdbx_description
1 polymer ?
#
loop_
_entity_poly.entity_id
_entity_poly.type
_entity_poly.pdbx_seq_one_letter_code
_entity_poly.pdbx_strand_id
1 'polypeptide(L)'
;MNKYPCELIRDLIPLYKDDILSAKTEEIITEHLEECQQCRDFISNDYSQPINTELAETLPEVDTFKKVSKRVKKWGLYAGLGILVIIIAAAAISFYLGRADREPSLSVRQAVNIFAQADIHLNKTSDPDTLEINGVKPVSFFINNTENKLHIYHYDSIAERKTAFTMWSENNKETFFYNPNRIAKNLMFIVIPVDEKQMTMADMKLLSKVSKTIFEKLNDTQEIVFTGASENWAAEIVVKYYEYFYNDENTTLMHESYYNQTNSLKYLGPDIESVGEISYEIERLNGKISGTDPYLKPDGTVSLGSSGGSGAIPRADQELTFTIKWNDQEETFVARAK
;
A
#
# COMPACT_ATOMS: atom_id res chain seq x y z
N MET A 1 21.15 45.06 28.24
CA MET A 1 19.74 44.73 27.99
C MET A 1 19.77 43.48 27.15
N ASN A 2 19.26 42.36 27.66
CA ASN A 2 19.42 41.08 27.00
C ASN A 2 18.50 41.00 25.78
N LYS A 3 18.96 40.33 24.73
CA LYS A 3 18.26 40.13 23.45
C LYS A 3 16.91 39.40 23.60
N TYR A 4 16.75 38.62 24.65
CA TYR A 4 15.54 37.88 25.00
C TYR A 4 15.13 38.10 26.46
N PRO A 5 13.82 38.11 26.78
CA PRO A 5 13.33 38.31 28.14
C PRO A 5 13.65 37.10 29.03
N CYS A 6 14.04 37.35 30.28
CA CYS A 6 14.44 36.32 31.25
C CYS A 6 13.32 35.30 31.54
N GLU A 7 12.05 35.69 31.44
CA GLU A 7 10.90 34.80 31.63
C GLU A 7 10.87 33.69 30.59
N LEU A 8 11.06 34.03 29.30
CA LEU A 8 11.15 33.07 28.21
C LEU A 8 12.32 32.10 28.42
N ILE A 9 13.46 32.59 28.91
CA ILE A 9 14.63 31.75 29.18
C ILE A 9 14.35 30.80 30.34
N ARG A 10 13.71 31.27 31.42
CA ARG A 10 13.37 30.44 32.59
C ARG A 10 12.41 29.31 32.26
N ASP A 11 11.42 29.56 31.39
CA ASP A 11 10.47 28.53 30.95
C ASP A 11 11.14 27.41 30.14
N LEU A 12 12.27 27.70 29.49
CA LEU A 12 13.03 26.74 28.68
C LEU A 12 14.15 26.03 29.46
N ILE A 13 14.49 26.47 30.69
CA ILE A 13 15.56 25.85 31.51
C ILE A 13 15.33 24.36 31.80
N PRO A 14 14.10 23.88 32.11
CA PRO A 14 13.87 22.44 32.30
C PRO A 14 14.24 21.63 31.05
N LEU A 15 13.84 22.10 29.87
CA LEU A 15 14.13 21.44 28.59
C LEU A 15 15.61 21.54 28.20
N TYR A 16 16.28 22.64 28.56
CA TYR A 16 17.72 22.83 28.38
C TYR A 16 18.54 21.88 29.26
N LYS A 17 18.12 21.62 30.51
CA LYS A 17 18.77 20.64 31.39
C LYS A 17 18.57 19.19 30.92
N ASP A 18 17.49 18.92 30.21
CA ASP A 18 17.14 17.58 29.70
C ASP A 18 17.76 17.28 28.31
N ASP A 19 18.55 18.20 27.73
CA ASP A 19 19.25 18.04 26.44
C ASP A 19 18.34 17.66 25.25
N ILE A 20 17.12 18.21 25.25
CA ILE A 20 16.08 17.94 24.24
C ILE A 20 15.77 19.15 23.34
N LEU A 21 16.60 20.20 23.42
CA LEU A 21 16.44 21.41 22.62
C LEU A 21 17.17 21.31 21.28
N SER A 22 16.70 22.08 20.30
CA SER A 22 17.44 22.22 19.04
C SER A 22 18.72 23.04 19.26
N ALA A 23 19.78 22.76 18.50
CA ALA A 23 21.08 23.45 18.62
C ALA A 23 20.96 25.00 18.58
N LYS A 24 20.02 25.53 17.79
CA LYS A 24 19.75 26.97 17.71
C LYS A 24 19.15 27.54 19.00
N THR A 25 18.29 26.77 19.68
CA THR A 25 17.68 27.19 20.96
C THR A 25 18.68 27.08 22.10
N GLU A 26 19.53 26.06 22.07
CA GLU A 26 20.62 25.86 23.02
C GLU A 26 21.65 27.00 22.98
N GLU A 27 22.04 27.43 21.77
CA GLU A 27 22.91 28.59 21.55
C GLU A 27 22.32 29.87 22.15
N ILE A 28 21.02 30.12 21.92
CA ILE A 28 20.30 31.29 22.47
C ILE A 28 20.28 31.30 23.99
N ILE A 29 20.06 30.15 24.63
CA ILE A 29 20.04 30.03 26.08
C ILE A 29 21.46 30.24 26.64
N THR A 30 22.47 29.64 26.01
CA THR A 30 23.87 29.78 26.41
C THR A 30 24.33 31.24 26.30
N GLU A 31 24.05 31.92 25.18
CA GLU A 31 24.32 33.36 24.97
C GLU A 31 23.64 34.20 26.09
N HIS A 32 22.39 33.90 26.44
CA HIS A 32 21.70 34.62 27.51
C HIS A 32 22.28 34.34 28.91
N LEU A 33 22.72 33.11 29.17
CA LEU A 33 23.34 32.73 30.44
C LEU A 33 24.72 33.37 30.61
N GLU A 34 25.43 33.72 29.55
CA GLU A 34 26.68 34.50 29.63
C GLU A 34 26.42 35.97 29.99
N GLU A 35 25.28 36.52 29.60
CA GLU A 35 24.93 37.92 29.82
C GLU A 35 24.09 38.18 31.09
N CYS A 36 23.40 37.17 31.62
CA CYS A 36 22.41 37.32 32.68
C CYS A 36 22.76 36.60 33.98
N GLN A 37 23.21 37.34 35.00
CA GLN A 37 23.49 36.78 36.33
C GLN A 37 22.24 36.15 36.98
N GLN A 38 21.07 36.76 36.84
CA GLN A 38 19.83 36.26 37.45
C GLN A 38 19.36 34.92 36.87
N CYS A 39 19.65 34.64 35.59
CA CYS A 39 19.31 33.36 34.97
C CYS A 39 20.37 32.29 35.29
N ARG A 40 21.65 32.67 35.43
CA ARG A 40 22.70 31.76 35.94
C ARG A 40 22.38 31.26 37.35
N ASP A 41 22.02 32.18 38.24
CA ASP A 41 21.72 31.85 39.63
C ASP A 41 20.48 30.92 39.72
N PHE A 42 19.50 31.13 38.82
CA PHE A 42 18.31 30.29 38.70
C PHE A 42 18.62 28.86 38.22
N ILE A 43 19.64 28.65 37.38
CA ILE A 43 20.08 27.30 36.99
C ILE A 43 20.75 26.56 38.16
N SER A 44 21.49 27.29 38.99
CA SER A 44 22.30 26.74 40.08
C SER A 44 21.50 26.28 41.32
N ASN A 45 20.26 26.76 41.47
CA ASN A 45 19.41 26.40 42.61
C ASN A 45 18.44 25.26 42.25
N ASP A 46 18.48 24.22 43.10
CA ASP A 46 17.55 23.09 43.23
C ASP A 46 17.62 21.91 42.24
N TYR A 47 18.33 20.85 42.66
CA TYR A 47 17.75 19.54 43.04
C TYR A 47 18.79 18.77 43.85
N SER A 48 18.98 19.11 45.13
CA SER A 48 19.77 18.26 46.02
C SER A 48 19.56 18.64 47.48
N GLN A 49 18.40 18.31 48.06
CA GLN A 49 18.36 17.80 49.44
C GLN A 49 17.22 16.78 49.65
N PRO A 50 17.49 15.66 50.36
CA PRO A 50 16.52 14.61 50.63
C PRO A 50 15.57 15.05 51.75
N ILE A 51 14.27 14.77 51.60
CA ILE A 51 13.30 14.96 52.68
C ILE A 51 13.46 13.80 53.65
N ASN A 52 14.08 14.05 54.81
CA ASN A 52 13.95 13.17 55.96
C ASN A 52 13.60 13.95 57.23
N THR A 53 12.85 13.24 58.06
CA THR A 53 12.00 13.65 59.17
C THR A 53 12.79 14.02 60.42
N GLU A 54 12.56 15.21 60.98
CA GLU A 54 12.46 15.45 62.43
C GLU A 54 12.15 16.93 62.69
N LEU A 55 10.98 17.22 63.28
CA LEU A 55 10.72 18.51 63.93
C LEU A 55 10.13 18.22 65.30
N ALA A 56 10.96 18.37 66.32
CA ALA A 56 10.52 18.40 67.70
C ALA A 56 9.80 19.73 67.98
N GLU A 57 8.56 19.58 68.47
CA GLU A 57 7.82 20.40 69.44
C GLU A 57 7.85 21.94 69.33
N THR A 58 6.69 22.52 69.04
CA THR A 58 5.89 23.31 70.01
C THR A 58 4.47 23.61 69.45
N LEU A 59 3.47 23.43 70.31
CA LEU A 59 2.00 23.53 70.15
C LEU A 59 1.52 24.95 69.72
N PRO A 60 0.30 25.18 69.15
CA PRO A 60 -0.97 24.52 69.49
C PRO A 60 -1.84 24.00 68.33
N GLU A 61 -2.75 23.16 68.79
CA GLU A 61 -3.74 22.28 68.17
C GLU A 61 -4.86 23.00 67.40
N VAL A 62 -5.08 22.64 66.12
CA VAL A 62 -6.42 22.63 65.49
C VAL A 62 -6.48 21.48 64.47
N ASP A 63 -7.19 20.42 64.82
CA ASP A 63 -7.54 19.29 63.97
C ASP A 63 -8.61 19.70 62.95
N THR A 64 -8.36 19.58 61.62
CA THR A 64 -9.45 19.43 60.61
C THR A 64 -9.08 19.17 59.13
N PHE A 65 -7.83 18.92 58.69
CA PHE A 65 -7.57 18.79 57.23
C PHE A 65 -6.74 17.59 56.72
N LYS A 66 -6.53 16.52 57.51
CA LYS A 66 -5.72 15.37 57.07
C LYS A 66 -6.42 14.31 56.20
N LYS A 67 -7.75 14.33 56.03
CA LYS A 67 -8.47 13.28 55.26
C LYS A 67 -8.65 13.58 53.77
N VAL A 68 -8.45 14.83 53.32
CA VAL A 68 -8.69 15.23 51.92
C VAL A 68 -7.44 15.04 51.03
N SER A 69 -6.22 15.21 51.56
CA SER A 69 -5.00 15.27 50.73
C SER A 69 -4.52 13.92 50.13
N LYS A 70 -4.78 12.79 50.79
CA LYS A 70 -4.35 11.46 50.27
C LYS A 70 -5.23 10.92 49.15
N ARG A 71 -6.53 11.31 49.11
CA ARG A 71 -7.44 10.96 48.01
C ARG A 71 -7.12 11.79 46.76
N VAL A 72 -6.88 13.08 46.91
CA VAL A 72 -6.63 13.99 45.78
C VAL A 72 -5.32 13.68 45.04
N LYS A 73 -4.26 13.26 45.74
CA LYS A 73 -2.97 12.88 45.11
C LYS A 73 -3.04 11.62 44.25
N LYS A 74 -3.80 10.61 44.67
CA LYS A 74 -4.02 9.39 43.86
C LYS A 74 -4.95 9.67 42.68
N TRP A 75 -6.00 10.46 42.88
CA TRP A 75 -6.91 10.87 41.80
C TRP A 75 -6.22 11.75 40.76
N GLY A 76 -5.30 12.65 41.14
CA GLY A 76 -4.50 13.43 40.20
C GLY A 76 -3.58 12.56 39.33
N LEU A 77 -2.98 11.51 39.90
CA LEU A 77 -2.16 10.53 39.18
C LEU A 77 -3.00 9.69 38.19
N TYR A 78 -4.16 9.19 38.62
CA TYR A 78 -5.08 8.44 37.74
C TYR A 78 -5.72 9.33 36.68
N ALA A 79 -6.02 10.60 36.99
CA ALA A 79 -6.51 11.58 36.03
C ALA A 79 -5.45 11.93 34.99
N GLY A 80 -4.19 12.13 35.41
CA GLY A 80 -3.07 12.37 34.49
C GLY A 80 -2.80 11.18 33.57
N LEU A 81 -2.83 9.96 34.11
CA LEU A 81 -2.68 8.73 33.30
C LEU A 81 -3.85 8.57 32.31
N GLY A 82 -5.07 8.88 32.75
CA GLY A 82 -6.26 8.87 31.89
C GLY A 82 -6.15 9.87 30.74
N ILE A 83 -5.69 11.10 31.02
CA ILE A 83 -5.46 12.13 30.00
C ILE A 83 -4.37 11.68 29.00
N LEU A 84 -3.28 11.09 29.48
CA LEU A 84 -2.22 10.57 28.62
C LEU A 84 -2.72 9.46 27.69
N VAL A 85 -3.51 8.52 28.20
CA VAL A 85 -4.13 7.46 27.38
C VAL A 85 -5.08 8.05 26.35
N ILE A 86 -5.87 9.07 26.70
CA ILE A 86 -6.75 9.77 25.76
C ILE A 86 -5.94 10.48 24.67
N ILE A 87 -4.83 11.14 25.00
CA ILE A 87 -3.96 11.80 24.03
C ILE A 87 -3.31 10.77 23.09
N ILE A 88 -2.83 9.65 23.61
CA ILE A 88 -2.26 8.57 22.79
C ILE A 88 -3.34 7.95 21.90
N ALA A 89 -4.54 7.71 22.43
CA ALA A 89 -5.67 7.21 21.65
C ALA A 89 -6.10 8.22 20.58
N ALA A 90 -6.17 9.51 20.89
CA ALA A 90 -6.49 10.56 19.93
C ALA A 90 -5.41 10.69 18.85
N ALA A 91 -4.12 10.64 19.22
CA ALA A 91 -3.02 10.65 18.27
C ALA A 91 -3.02 9.40 17.38
N ALA A 92 -3.31 8.22 17.95
CA ALA A 92 -3.49 6.99 17.19
C ALA A 92 -4.68 7.11 16.25
N ILE A 93 -5.85 7.57 16.72
CA ILE A 93 -7.05 7.78 15.91
C ILE A 93 -6.78 8.79 14.79
N SER A 94 -6.17 9.95 15.07
CA SER A 94 -5.78 10.93 14.06
C SER A 94 -4.76 10.38 13.07
N PHE A 95 -3.82 9.54 13.53
CA PHE A 95 -2.87 8.85 12.65
C PHE A 95 -3.56 7.79 11.77
N TYR A 96 -4.51 7.03 12.33
CA TYR A 96 -5.28 6.01 11.60
C TYR A 96 -6.26 6.65 10.61
N LEU A 97 -7.03 7.67 11.01
CA LEU A 97 -7.92 8.44 10.15
C LEU A 97 -7.13 9.19 9.08
N GLY A 98 -6.03 9.85 9.46
CA GLY A 98 -5.14 10.53 8.53
C GLY A 98 -4.37 9.60 7.57
N ARG A 99 -4.46 8.27 7.75
CA ARG A 99 -3.93 7.25 6.85
C ARG A 99 -5.02 6.60 6.01
N ALA A 100 -6.25 6.53 6.53
CA ALA A 100 -7.42 6.02 5.82
C ALA A 100 -7.84 6.92 4.65
N ASP A 101 -7.58 8.24 4.74
CA ASP A 101 -7.93 9.21 3.70
C ASP A 101 -6.77 9.55 2.74
N ARG A 102 -5.59 8.93 2.89
CA ARG A 102 -4.46 9.20 2.00
C ARG A 102 -4.53 8.29 0.78
N GLU A 103 -4.58 8.93 -0.38
CA GLU A 103 -4.40 8.31 -1.68
C GLU A 103 -3.19 7.34 -1.65
N PRO A 104 -3.35 6.10 -2.16
CA PRO A 104 -2.27 5.13 -2.11
C PRO A 104 -1.11 5.61 -2.97
N SER A 105 0.11 5.54 -2.42
CA SER A 105 1.34 5.98 -3.09
C SER A 105 2.51 5.02 -2.84
N LEU A 106 3.50 5.08 -3.72
CA LEU A 106 4.69 4.26 -3.73
C LEU A 106 5.88 5.09 -4.22
N SER A 107 6.98 5.07 -3.48
CA SER A 107 8.25 5.64 -3.95
C SER A 107 8.96 4.69 -4.94
N VAL A 108 9.80 5.25 -5.81
CA VAL A 108 10.64 4.46 -6.73
C VAL A 108 11.51 3.45 -5.96
N ARG A 109 12.02 3.82 -4.78
CA ARG A 109 12.82 2.91 -3.93
C ARG A 109 12.02 1.71 -3.44
N GLN A 110 10.76 1.91 -3.02
CA GLN A 110 9.90 0.81 -2.61
C GLN A 110 9.57 -0.11 -3.79
N ALA A 111 9.27 0.45 -4.96
CA ALA A 111 9.06 -0.32 -6.19
C ALA A 111 10.28 -1.19 -6.52
N VAL A 112 11.49 -0.61 -6.52
CA VAL A 112 12.76 -1.35 -6.76
C VAL A 112 12.95 -2.48 -5.75
N ASN A 113 12.67 -2.26 -4.47
CA ASN A 113 12.78 -3.29 -3.44
C ASN A 113 11.79 -4.45 -3.68
N ILE A 114 10.55 -4.14 -4.10
CA ILE A 114 9.53 -5.17 -4.42
C ILE A 114 9.96 -5.98 -5.65
N PHE A 115 10.50 -5.33 -6.68
CA PHE A 115 11.08 -6.04 -7.83
C PHE A 115 12.21 -6.99 -7.41
N ALA A 116 13.11 -6.53 -6.53
CA ALA A 116 14.21 -7.37 -6.03
C ALA A 116 13.70 -8.60 -5.26
N GLN A 117 12.63 -8.46 -4.46
CA GLN A 117 11.98 -9.59 -3.78
C GLN A 117 11.34 -10.58 -4.76
N ALA A 118 10.94 -10.10 -5.94
CA ALA A 118 10.46 -10.91 -7.04
C ALA A 118 11.59 -11.44 -7.94
N ASP A 119 12.87 -11.36 -7.52
CA ASP A 119 14.02 -11.79 -8.33
C ASP A 119 14.06 -11.06 -9.69
N ILE A 120 13.84 -9.75 -9.63
CA ILE A 120 14.02 -8.78 -10.72
C ILE A 120 14.92 -7.66 -10.17
N HIS A 121 16.18 -7.66 -10.57
CA HIS A 121 17.17 -6.69 -10.11
C HIS A 121 17.20 -5.49 -11.05
N LEU A 122 16.86 -4.30 -10.55
CA LEU A 122 16.85 -3.08 -11.33
C LEU A 122 18.16 -2.30 -11.11
N ASN A 123 18.97 -2.20 -12.16
CA ASN A 123 20.26 -1.53 -12.13
C ASN A 123 20.13 -0.12 -12.70
N LYS A 124 20.25 0.90 -11.86
CA LYS A 124 20.05 2.30 -12.27
C LYS A 124 21.00 2.67 -13.41
N THR A 125 20.46 3.34 -14.43
CA THR A 125 21.20 3.79 -15.62
C THR A 125 20.77 5.19 -16.04
N SER A 126 21.56 5.82 -16.91
CA SER A 126 21.18 7.03 -17.62
C SER A 126 20.70 6.65 -19.01
N ASP A 127 19.64 7.29 -19.48
CA ASP A 127 19.09 7.05 -20.81
C ASP A 127 18.81 8.41 -21.45
N PRO A 128 19.63 8.87 -22.42
CA PRO A 128 19.55 10.22 -22.96
C PRO A 128 18.26 10.45 -23.76
N ASP A 129 17.64 9.38 -24.26
CA ASP A 129 16.44 9.42 -25.09
C ASP A 129 15.14 9.39 -24.28
N THR A 130 15.21 9.53 -22.94
CA THR A 130 14.01 9.58 -22.08
C THR A 130 13.16 10.80 -22.41
N LEU A 131 11.88 10.57 -22.63
CA LEU A 131 10.90 11.63 -22.82
C LEU A 131 10.29 12.05 -21.47
N GLU A 132 10.05 13.35 -21.31
CA GLU A 132 9.20 13.84 -20.23
C GLU A 132 7.74 13.53 -20.56
N ILE A 133 7.00 13.04 -19.56
CA ILE A 133 5.56 12.80 -19.70
C ILE A 133 4.86 13.57 -18.59
N ASN A 134 4.02 14.53 -19.00
CA ASN A 134 3.35 15.46 -18.10
C ASN A 134 4.32 16.16 -17.12
N GLY A 135 5.45 16.67 -17.65
CA GLY A 135 6.47 17.40 -16.88
C GLY A 135 7.39 16.53 -16.00
N VAL A 136 7.24 15.20 -16.03
CA VAL A 136 8.03 14.28 -15.20
C VAL A 136 9.02 13.49 -16.06
N LYS A 137 10.30 13.48 -15.66
CA LYS A 137 11.33 12.56 -16.18
C LYS A 137 11.32 11.23 -15.43
N PRO A 138 11.58 10.11 -16.11
CA PRO A 138 11.68 8.82 -15.41
C PRO A 138 13.01 8.66 -14.69
N VAL A 139 13.04 7.71 -13.76
CA VAL A 139 14.27 7.04 -13.35
C VAL A 139 14.42 5.78 -14.19
N SER A 140 15.56 5.65 -14.87
CA SER A 140 15.84 4.56 -15.80
C SER A 140 16.65 3.44 -15.14
N PHE A 141 16.30 2.20 -15.46
CA PHE A 141 16.98 1.00 -14.97
C PHE A 141 17.19 0.01 -16.11
N PHE A 142 18.32 -0.71 -16.10
CA PHE A 142 18.43 -2.00 -16.77
C PHE A 142 17.75 -3.07 -15.92
N ILE A 143 17.10 -4.04 -16.58
CA ILE A 143 16.43 -5.16 -15.92
C ILE A 143 17.39 -6.35 -15.90
N ASN A 144 17.73 -6.81 -14.69
CA ASN A 144 18.75 -7.83 -14.46
C ASN A 144 20.07 -7.48 -15.17
N ASN A 145 20.69 -8.47 -15.81
CA ASN A 145 21.90 -8.32 -16.63
C ASN A 145 21.54 -8.26 -18.12
N THR A 146 20.35 -7.76 -18.46
CA THR A 146 19.94 -7.56 -19.87
C THR A 146 20.00 -6.08 -20.22
N GLU A 147 19.97 -5.78 -21.51
CA GLU A 147 19.90 -4.40 -21.99
C GLU A 147 18.45 -3.86 -22.02
N ASN A 148 17.46 -4.67 -21.61
CA ASN A 148 16.06 -4.23 -21.52
C ASN A 148 15.97 -3.15 -20.43
N LYS A 149 15.33 -2.02 -20.74
CA LYS A 149 15.19 -0.91 -19.80
C LYS A 149 13.78 -0.86 -19.21
N LEU A 150 13.71 -0.41 -17.97
CA LEU A 150 12.48 -0.02 -17.30
C LEU A 150 12.60 1.45 -16.88
N HIS A 151 11.73 2.29 -17.43
CA HIS A 151 11.54 3.66 -17.00
C HIS A 151 10.43 3.70 -15.94
N ILE A 152 10.73 4.28 -14.78
CA ILE A 152 9.76 4.49 -13.69
C ILE A 152 9.51 5.98 -13.54
N TYR A 153 8.30 6.41 -13.87
CA TYR A 153 7.81 7.78 -13.66
C TYR A 153 7.10 7.85 -12.31
N HIS A 154 7.44 8.85 -11.52
CA HIS A 154 6.86 9.09 -10.19
C HIS A 154 6.12 10.43 -10.20
N TYR A 155 4.81 10.37 -9.99
CA TYR A 155 3.93 11.54 -9.89
C TYR A 155 3.52 11.78 -8.45
N ASP A 156 2.99 12.97 -8.15
CA ASP A 156 2.58 13.33 -6.79
C ASP A 156 1.24 12.69 -6.42
N SER A 157 0.41 12.33 -7.42
CA SER A 157 -0.90 11.68 -7.25
C SER A 157 -1.22 10.66 -8.37
N ILE A 158 -2.24 9.81 -8.14
CA ILE A 158 -2.83 8.93 -9.16
C ILE A 158 -3.50 9.79 -10.24
N ALA A 159 -4.12 10.91 -9.88
CA ALA A 159 -4.74 11.83 -10.84
C ALA A 159 -3.73 12.33 -11.88
N GLU A 160 -2.59 12.87 -11.43
CA GLU A 160 -1.50 13.31 -12.33
C GLU A 160 -0.95 12.17 -13.17
N ARG A 161 -0.70 11.02 -12.54
CA ARG A 161 -0.22 9.82 -13.25
C ARG A 161 -1.22 9.34 -14.30
N LYS A 162 -2.53 9.47 -14.06
CA LYS A 162 -3.57 9.08 -15.01
C LYS A 162 -3.61 10.02 -16.21
N THR A 163 -3.52 11.33 -15.98
CA THR A 163 -3.35 12.32 -17.07
C THR A 163 -2.13 12.00 -17.92
N ALA A 164 -0.99 11.73 -17.27
CA ALA A 164 0.25 11.34 -17.95
C ALA A 164 0.10 10.05 -18.76
N PHE A 165 -0.54 9.02 -18.20
CA PHE A 165 -0.78 7.76 -18.89
C PHE A 165 -1.68 7.94 -20.11
N THR A 166 -2.75 8.74 -20.00
CA THR A 166 -3.61 9.07 -21.15
C THR A 166 -2.81 9.72 -22.27
N MET A 167 -2.06 10.79 -21.96
CA MET A 167 -1.19 11.49 -22.94
C MET A 167 -0.19 10.54 -23.62
N TRP A 168 0.43 9.65 -22.83
CA TRP A 168 1.38 8.68 -23.37
C TRP A 168 0.68 7.65 -24.26
N SER A 169 -0.43 7.08 -23.80
CA SER A 169 -1.16 6.00 -24.50
C SER A 169 -1.71 6.42 -25.87
N GLU A 170 -2.18 7.66 -26.00
CA GLU A 170 -2.71 8.19 -27.25
C GLU A 170 -1.65 8.23 -28.37
N ASN A 171 -0.40 8.48 -27.99
CA ASN A 171 0.74 8.58 -28.90
C ASN A 171 1.50 7.26 -29.10
N ASN A 172 1.19 6.22 -28.31
CA ASN A 172 1.97 4.97 -28.25
C ASN A 172 1.08 3.71 -28.37
N LYS A 173 -0.02 3.80 -29.13
CA LYS A 173 -1.03 2.73 -29.29
C LYS A 173 -0.47 1.38 -29.77
N GLU A 174 0.67 1.39 -30.47
CA GLU A 174 1.32 0.17 -30.98
C GLU A 174 2.24 -0.52 -29.94
N THR A 175 2.57 0.13 -28.82
CA THR A 175 3.58 -0.34 -27.85
C THR A 175 3.05 -1.31 -26.79
N PHE A 176 1.82 -1.82 -26.94
CA PHE A 176 1.09 -2.52 -25.87
C PHE A 176 1.43 -4.00 -25.68
N PHE A 177 2.21 -4.61 -26.58
CA PHE A 177 2.35 -6.08 -26.63
C PHE A 177 3.09 -6.71 -25.44
N TYR A 178 4.08 -6.03 -24.85
CA TYR A 178 5.02 -6.67 -23.92
C TYR A 178 4.82 -6.32 -22.44
N ASN A 179 4.02 -5.30 -22.15
CA ASN A 179 3.75 -4.86 -20.79
C ASN A 179 2.30 -4.35 -20.67
N PRO A 180 1.32 -5.24 -20.44
CA PRO A 180 -0.07 -4.83 -20.28
C PRO A 180 -0.31 -4.05 -18.98
N ASN A 181 0.47 -4.30 -17.92
CA ASN A 181 0.31 -3.64 -16.61
C ASN A 181 1.39 -2.59 -16.39
N ARG A 182 1.06 -1.32 -16.66
CA ARG A 182 2.01 -0.20 -16.65
C ARG A 182 1.84 0.78 -15.50
N ILE A 183 0.92 0.49 -14.58
CA ILE A 183 0.56 1.43 -13.53
C ILE A 183 0.50 0.73 -12.18
N ALA A 184 0.99 1.40 -11.16
CA ALA A 184 0.73 1.03 -9.78
C ALA A 184 0.70 2.30 -8.92
N LYS A 185 -0.45 2.59 -8.31
CA LYS A 185 -0.62 3.79 -7.47
C LYS A 185 -0.21 5.04 -8.26
N ASN A 186 0.62 5.91 -7.70
CA ASN A 186 1.17 7.12 -8.32
C ASN A 186 2.35 6.86 -9.30
N LEU A 187 2.71 5.60 -9.59
CA LEU A 187 3.80 5.25 -10.49
C LEU A 187 3.31 4.78 -11.85
N MET A 188 4.07 5.13 -12.90
CA MET A 188 3.91 4.61 -14.26
C MET A 188 5.21 3.95 -14.73
N PHE A 189 5.09 2.83 -15.43
CA PHE A 189 6.16 1.93 -15.83
C PHE A 189 6.17 1.76 -17.34
N ILE A 190 7.28 2.10 -17.99
CA ILE A 190 7.46 1.92 -19.43
C ILE A 190 8.67 1.01 -19.64
N VAL A 191 8.44 -0.14 -20.27
CA VAL A 191 9.50 -1.05 -20.70
C VAL A 191 9.97 -0.62 -22.07
N ILE A 192 11.28 -0.49 -22.24
CA ILE A 192 11.95 -0.29 -23.53
C ILE A 192 12.82 -1.52 -23.79
N PRO A 193 12.39 -2.44 -24.68
CA PRO A 193 13.19 -3.62 -25.01
C PRO A 193 14.40 -3.24 -25.88
N VAL A 194 15.40 -4.11 -25.90
CA VAL A 194 16.66 -3.93 -26.66
C VAL A 194 16.43 -3.94 -28.16
N ASP A 195 15.72 -4.97 -28.63
CA ASP A 195 15.33 -5.16 -30.01
C ASP A 195 13.91 -5.71 -30.03
N GLU A 196 12.94 -4.84 -30.35
CA GLU A 196 11.53 -5.23 -30.50
C GLU A 196 11.32 -6.31 -31.56
N LYS A 197 12.22 -6.41 -32.55
CA LYS A 197 12.10 -7.34 -33.67
C LYS A 197 12.77 -8.69 -33.41
N GLN A 198 13.63 -8.78 -32.38
CA GLN A 198 14.39 -10.01 -32.05
C GLN A 198 14.23 -10.42 -30.59
N MET A 199 13.03 -10.23 -30.03
CA MET A 199 12.76 -10.61 -28.64
C MET A 199 12.83 -12.13 -28.45
N THR A 200 13.65 -12.58 -27.51
CA THR A 200 13.75 -14.01 -27.20
C THR A 200 12.61 -14.47 -26.30
N MET A 201 12.39 -15.79 -26.23
CA MET A 201 11.45 -16.37 -25.26
C MET A 201 11.85 -16.06 -23.80
N ALA A 202 13.14 -15.88 -23.53
CA ALA A 202 13.63 -15.48 -22.21
C ALA A 202 13.26 -14.03 -21.89
N ASP A 203 13.37 -13.13 -22.86
CA ASP A 203 12.93 -11.73 -22.73
C ASP A 203 11.42 -11.66 -22.50
N MET A 204 10.62 -12.37 -23.29
CA MET A 204 9.16 -12.43 -23.10
C MET A 204 8.78 -12.92 -21.69
N LYS A 205 9.46 -13.95 -21.17
CA LYS A 205 9.26 -14.44 -19.80
C LYS A 205 9.65 -13.39 -18.76
N LEU A 206 10.77 -12.69 -18.96
CA LEU A 206 11.21 -11.63 -18.06
C LEU A 206 10.21 -10.47 -18.03
N LEU A 207 9.77 -9.98 -19.20
CA LEU A 207 8.81 -8.88 -19.30
C LEU A 207 7.43 -9.27 -18.76
N SER A 208 7.01 -10.52 -18.96
CA SER A 208 5.82 -11.08 -18.31
C SER A 208 5.95 -11.09 -16.78
N LYS A 209 7.13 -11.47 -16.24
CA LYS A 209 7.42 -11.42 -14.80
C LYS A 209 7.37 -9.98 -14.26
N VAL A 210 7.89 -9.01 -15.01
CA VAL A 210 7.84 -7.57 -14.67
C VAL A 210 6.39 -7.10 -14.62
N SER A 211 5.60 -7.31 -15.68
CA SER A 211 4.18 -6.95 -15.74
C SER A 211 3.37 -7.59 -14.61
N LYS A 212 3.61 -8.88 -14.34
CA LYS A 212 2.98 -9.60 -13.23
C LYS A 212 3.36 -8.99 -11.87
N THR A 213 4.61 -8.59 -11.69
CA THR A 213 5.08 -7.97 -10.44
C THR A 213 4.44 -6.60 -10.23
N ILE A 214 4.34 -5.77 -11.29
CA ILE A 214 3.61 -4.48 -11.24
C ILE A 214 2.17 -4.70 -10.80
N PHE A 215 1.48 -5.65 -11.44
CA PHE A 215 0.11 -5.96 -11.09
C PHE A 215 0.00 -6.53 -9.68
N GLU A 216 0.58 -7.69 -9.38
CA GLU A 216 0.29 -8.45 -8.17
C GLU A 216 1.03 -7.97 -6.91
N LYS A 217 2.12 -7.21 -7.04
CA LYS A 217 3.02 -6.89 -5.91
C LYS A 217 3.19 -5.40 -5.64
N LEU A 218 3.14 -4.56 -6.67
CA LEU A 218 3.22 -3.11 -6.48
C LEU A 218 1.84 -2.48 -6.24
N ASN A 219 0.77 -3.13 -6.70
CA ASN A 219 -0.59 -2.80 -6.28
C ASN A 219 -1.03 -3.62 -5.08
N ASP A 220 -2.06 -3.13 -4.38
CA ASP A 220 -2.69 -3.84 -3.26
C ASP A 220 -3.66 -4.90 -3.80
N THR A 221 -3.13 -5.84 -4.58
CA THR A 221 -3.92 -6.86 -5.29
C THR A 221 -4.58 -7.82 -4.33
N GLN A 222 -5.89 -7.96 -4.50
CA GLN A 222 -6.76 -8.92 -3.84
C GLN A 222 -7.03 -10.09 -4.79
N GLU A 223 -7.40 -11.24 -4.23
CA GLU A 223 -7.71 -12.46 -4.97
C GLU A 223 -9.04 -13.02 -4.49
N ILE A 224 -9.90 -13.41 -5.43
CA ILE A 224 -11.12 -14.17 -5.19
C ILE A 224 -11.02 -15.45 -6.00
N VAL A 225 -11.23 -16.60 -5.35
CA VAL A 225 -11.24 -17.90 -6.01
C VAL A 225 -12.65 -18.46 -5.91
N PHE A 226 -13.34 -18.56 -7.05
CA PHE A 226 -14.63 -19.24 -7.15
C PHE A 226 -14.40 -20.70 -7.47
N THR A 227 -15.02 -21.59 -6.71
CA THR A 227 -15.00 -23.03 -6.99
C THR A 227 -16.39 -23.63 -6.91
N GLY A 228 -16.66 -24.59 -7.77
CA GLY A 228 -17.88 -25.40 -7.76
C GLY A 228 -17.59 -26.75 -8.42
N ALA A 229 -18.42 -27.74 -8.14
CA ALA A 229 -18.30 -29.06 -8.75
C ALA A 229 -19.66 -29.75 -8.88
N SER A 230 -19.72 -30.67 -9.83
CA SER A 230 -20.78 -31.64 -10.10
C SER A 230 -20.18 -33.06 -10.07
N GLU A 231 -20.87 -34.04 -10.65
CA GLU A 231 -20.41 -35.44 -10.66
C GLU A 231 -19.13 -35.62 -11.46
N ASN A 232 -19.05 -35.05 -12.67
CA ASN A 232 -17.93 -35.26 -13.58
C ASN A 232 -17.03 -34.03 -13.76
N TRP A 233 -17.39 -32.88 -13.21
CA TRP A 233 -16.64 -31.64 -13.43
C TRP A 233 -16.45 -30.83 -12.15
N ALA A 234 -15.29 -30.18 -12.05
CA ALA A 234 -15.05 -29.07 -11.15
C ALA A 234 -14.64 -27.84 -11.96
N ALA A 235 -15.03 -26.66 -11.48
CA ALA A 235 -14.59 -25.38 -12.02
C ALA A 235 -13.79 -24.60 -10.98
N GLU A 236 -12.80 -23.86 -11.48
CA GLU A 236 -12.07 -22.85 -10.74
C GLU A 236 -11.95 -21.57 -11.57
N ILE A 237 -12.40 -20.46 -10.99
CA ILE A 237 -12.16 -19.11 -11.52
C ILE A 237 -11.34 -18.35 -10.50
N VAL A 238 -10.17 -17.87 -10.90
CA VAL A 238 -9.32 -17.01 -10.08
C VAL A 238 -9.43 -15.59 -10.62
N VAL A 239 -9.90 -14.67 -9.80
CA VAL A 239 -9.98 -13.23 -10.09
C VAL A 239 -8.98 -12.52 -9.19
N LYS A 240 -7.98 -11.89 -9.79
CA LYS A 240 -7.07 -10.98 -9.10
C LYS A 240 -7.41 -9.55 -9.48
N TYR A 241 -7.45 -8.62 -8.55
CA TYR A 241 -7.78 -7.23 -8.84
C TYR A 241 -7.17 -6.25 -7.86
N TYR A 242 -7.07 -4.99 -8.25
CA TYR A 242 -6.91 -3.88 -7.32
C TYR A 242 -7.99 -2.82 -7.59
N GLU A 243 -8.34 -2.05 -6.57
CA GLU A 243 -9.24 -0.91 -6.68
C GLU A 243 -8.75 0.21 -5.77
N TYR A 244 -8.76 1.44 -6.28
CA TYR A 244 -8.33 2.63 -5.58
C TYR A 244 -9.37 3.73 -5.73
N PHE A 245 -9.61 4.45 -4.65
CA PHE A 245 -10.36 5.69 -4.63
C PHE A 245 -9.37 6.83 -4.40
N TYR A 246 -9.49 7.90 -5.18
CA TYR A 246 -8.58 9.04 -5.13
C TYR A 246 -9.35 10.32 -5.47
N ASN A 247 -8.83 11.49 -5.08
CA ASN A 247 -9.44 12.76 -5.46
C ASN A 247 -8.73 13.33 -6.69
N ASP A 248 -9.50 13.86 -7.64
CA ASP A 248 -8.92 14.66 -8.72
C ASP A 248 -8.58 16.09 -8.26
N GLU A 249 -8.03 16.90 -9.16
CA GLU A 249 -7.68 18.31 -8.91
C GLU A 249 -8.87 19.15 -8.41
N ASN A 250 -10.10 18.76 -8.73
CA ASN A 250 -11.33 19.43 -8.32
C ASN A 250 -11.93 18.83 -7.03
N THR A 251 -11.19 17.99 -6.30
CA THR A 251 -11.64 17.26 -5.10
C THR A 251 -12.79 16.29 -5.35
N THR A 252 -13.00 15.88 -6.60
CA THR A 252 -14.00 14.88 -6.95
C THR A 252 -13.45 13.49 -6.63
N LEU A 253 -14.24 12.70 -5.90
CA LEU A 253 -13.89 11.31 -5.63
C LEU A 253 -13.96 10.50 -6.93
N MET A 254 -12.80 10.01 -7.35
CA MET A 254 -12.58 9.18 -8.52
C MET A 254 -12.29 7.73 -8.10
N HIS A 255 -12.37 6.84 -9.09
CA HIS A 255 -12.11 5.42 -8.92
C HIS A 255 -11.21 4.88 -10.05
N GLU A 256 -10.25 4.04 -9.69
CA GLU A 256 -9.43 3.27 -10.63
C GLU A 256 -9.36 1.81 -10.20
N SER A 257 -9.61 0.92 -11.14
CA SER A 257 -9.51 -0.51 -10.90
C SER A 257 -9.02 -1.26 -12.12
N TYR A 258 -8.44 -2.43 -11.88
CA TYR A 258 -8.13 -3.40 -12.91
C TYR A 258 -8.21 -4.80 -12.33
N TYR A 259 -8.75 -5.75 -13.09
CA TYR A 259 -8.74 -7.16 -12.74
C TYR A 259 -8.12 -8.01 -13.85
N ASN A 260 -7.56 -9.15 -13.45
CA ASN A 260 -7.21 -10.27 -14.30
C ASN A 260 -7.99 -11.49 -13.82
N GLN A 261 -8.52 -12.27 -14.75
CA GLN A 261 -9.31 -13.47 -14.47
C GLN A 261 -8.77 -14.64 -15.28
N THR A 262 -8.70 -15.81 -14.67
CA THR A 262 -8.43 -17.09 -15.34
C THR A 262 -9.56 -18.06 -15.06
N ASN A 263 -10.01 -18.78 -16.09
CA ASN A 263 -11.12 -19.72 -16.01
C ASN A 263 -10.63 -21.12 -16.35
N SER A 264 -10.99 -22.11 -15.53
CA SER A 264 -10.57 -23.50 -15.77
C SER A 264 -11.62 -24.51 -15.33
N LEU A 265 -11.60 -25.67 -15.98
CA LEU A 265 -12.34 -26.86 -15.58
C LEU A 265 -11.39 -28.01 -15.28
N LYS A 266 -11.86 -28.96 -14.49
CA LYS A 266 -11.22 -30.23 -14.21
C LYS A 266 -12.24 -31.35 -14.38
N TYR A 267 -11.97 -32.30 -15.27
CA TYR A 267 -12.73 -33.53 -15.36
C TYR A 267 -12.43 -34.42 -14.15
N LEU A 268 -13.48 -34.89 -13.50
CA LEU A 268 -13.48 -35.74 -12.31
C LEU A 268 -13.99 -37.17 -12.60
N GLY A 269 -14.57 -37.38 -13.79
CA GLY A 269 -15.13 -38.67 -14.17
C GLY A 269 -14.06 -39.74 -14.39
N PRO A 270 -14.49 -41.01 -14.51
CA PRO A 270 -13.59 -42.17 -14.46
C PRO A 270 -12.79 -42.41 -15.74
N ASP A 271 -13.25 -41.93 -16.90
CA ASP A 271 -12.66 -42.21 -18.21
C ASP A 271 -12.52 -40.94 -19.04
N ILE A 272 -11.35 -40.31 -18.94
CA ILE A 272 -11.02 -39.09 -19.66
C ILE A 272 -10.95 -39.30 -21.18
N GLU A 273 -10.53 -40.49 -21.64
CA GLU A 273 -10.38 -40.78 -23.08
C GLU A 273 -11.74 -40.90 -23.76
N SER A 274 -12.79 -41.17 -22.98
CA SER A 274 -14.17 -41.18 -23.47
C SER A 274 -14.75 -39.79 -23.71
N VAL A 275 -14.17 -38.72 -23.14
CA VAL A 275 -14.75 -37.37 -23.22
C VAL A 275 -14.62 -36.81 -24.64
N GLY A 276 -15.75 -36.63 -25.32
CA GLY A 276 -15.81 -36.01 -26.64
C GLY A 276 -15.78 -34.48 -26.60
N GLU A 277 -16.35 -33.84 -27.63
CA GLU A 277 -16.39 -32.38 -27.75
C GLU A 277 -17.09 -31.74 -26.53
N ILE A 278 -16.41 -30.78 -25.91
CA ILE A 278 -16.91 -30.07 -24.73
C ILE A 278 -17.53 -28.75 -25.19
N SER A 279 -18.70 -28.41 -24.68
CA SER A 279 -19.20 -27.03 -24.69
C SER A 279 -19.47 -26.56 -23.28
N TYR A 280 -19.29 -25.26 -23.05
CA TYR A 280 -19.48 -24.68 -21.72
C TYR A 280 -20.18 -23.33 -21.80
N GLU A 281 -20.95 -23.02 -20.76
CA GLU A 281 -21.49 -21.71 -20.46
C GLU A 281 -21.21 -21.36 -18.99
N ILE A 282 -20.82 -20.10 -18.75
CA ILE A 282 -20.59 -19.52 -17.43
C ILE A 282 -21.50 -18.31 -17.34
N GLU A 283 -22.59 -18.44 -16.61
CA GLU A 283 -23.53 -17.36 -16.33
C GLU A 283 -23.12 -16.60 -15.07
N ARG A 284 -23.19 -15.27 -15.14
CA ARG A 284 -22.87 -14.33 -14.07
C ARG A 284 -23.89 -13.21 -14.06
N LEU A 285 -23.92 -12.43 -12.97
CA LEU A 285 -24.92 -11.37 -12.75
C LEU A 285 -25.17 -10.46 -13.98
N ASN A 286 -24.11 -10.10 -14.72
CA ASN A 286 -24.18 -9.16 -15.85
C ASN A 286 -23.71 -9.76 -17.18
N GLY A 287 -24.04 -11.02 -17.45
CA GLY A 287 -23.86 -11.62 -18.78
C GLY A 287 -23.39 -13.07 -18.71
N LYS A 288 -22.94 -13.57 -19.86
CA LYS A 288 -22.49 -14.96 -19.99
C LYS A 288 -21.23 -15.08 -20.82
N ILE A 289 -20.43 -16.08 -20.52
CA ILE A 289 -19.27 -16.50 -21.30
C ILE A 289 -19.56 -17.92 -21.78
N SER A 290 -19.34 -18.21 -23.06
CA SER A 290 -19.53 -19.55 -23.60
C SER A 290 -18.44 -19.89 -24.60
N GLY A 291 -18.15 -21.19 -24.76
CA GLY A 291 -17.22 -21.68 -25.77
C GLY A 291 -17.47 -23.15 -26.10
N THR A 292 -16.86 -23.58 -27.20
CA THR A 292 -16.96 -24.94 -27.73
C THR A 292 -15.57 -25.49 -28.00
N ASP A 293 -15.43 -26.80 -27.86
CA ASP A 293 -14.24 -27.60 -28.06
C ASP A 293 -12.94 -27.05 -27.41
N PRO A 294 -12.95 -26.65 -26.12
CA PRO A 294 -11.73 -26.29 -25.44
C PRO A 294 -10.84 -27.53 -25.26
N TYR A 295 -9.52 -27.34 -25.39
CA TYR A 295 -8.56 -28.45 -25.29
C TYR A 295 -8.55 -29.08 -23.89
N LEU A 296 -8.98 -30.34 -23.80
CA LEU A 296 -8.85 -31.19 -22.62
C LEU A 296 -7.46 -31.82 -22.57
N LYS A 297 -6.69 -31.48 -21.54
CA LYS A 297 -5.37 -32.06 -21.32
C LYS A 297 -5.48 -33.49 -20.78
N PRO A 298 -4.45 -34.35 -20.96
CA PRO A 298 -4.43 -35.70 -20.42
C PRO A 298 -4.57 -35.80 -18.89
N ASP A 299 -4.28 -34.72 -18.17
CA ASP A 299 -4.47 -34.66 -16.73
C ASP A 299 -5.91 -34.30 -16.33
N GLY A 300 -6.84 -34.10 -17.27
CA GLY A 300 -8.23 -33.71 -17.02
C GLY A 300 -8.46 -32.21 -16.94
N THR A 301 -7.44 -31.36 -17.09
CA THR A 301 -7.61 -29.91 -17.02
C THR A 301 -8.01 -29.30 -18.35
N VAL A 302 -8.90 -28.32 -18.30
CA VAL A 302 -9.33 -27.50 -19.44
C VAL A 302 -9.07 -26.04 -19.10
N SER A 303 -8.32 -25.34 -19.95
CA SER A 303 -8.18 -23.88 -19.84
C SER A 303 -9.26 -23.20 -20.67
N LEU A 304 -10.12 -22.41 -20.03
CA LEU A 304 -11.17 -21.64 -20.68
C LEU A 304 -10.71 -20.20 -21.00
N GLY A 305 -9.41 -19.96 -20.92
CA GLY A 305 -8.79 -18.67 -21.22
C GLY A 305 -8.71 -17.72 -20.03
N SER A 306 -8.13 -16.56 -20.31
CA SER A 306 -7.94 -15.47 -19.35
C SER A 306 -8.44 -14.16 -19.93
N SER A 307 -8.94 -13.28 -19.08
CA SER A 307 -9.36 -11.93 -19.44
C SER A 307 -8.87 -10.93 -18.42
N GLY A 308 -8.88 -9.65 -18.77
CA GLY A 308 -8.58 -8.57 -17.83
C GLY A 308 -9.17 -7.25 -18.31
N GLY A 309 -9.36 -6.31 -17.39
CA GLY A 309 -9.91 -5.00 -17.72
C GLY A 309 -10.25 -4.16 -16.51
N SER A 310 -10.76 -2.95 -16.78
CA SER A 310 -11.18 -1.97 -15.77
C SER A 310 -12.71 -1.90 -15.58
N GLY A 311 -13.43 -2.93 -16.05
CA GLY A 311 -14.88 -3.03 -15.87
C GLY A 311 -15.29 -3.50 -14.48
N ALA A 312 -16.55 -3.88 -14.32
CA ALA A 312 -17.08 -4.41 -13.06
C ALA A 312 -16.30 -5.66 -12.62
N ILE A 313 -15.73 -5.59 -11.41
CA ILE A 313 -14.98 -6.68 -10.79
C ILE A 313 -15.97 -7.67 -10.18
N PRO A 314 -15.83 -8.99 -10.42
CA PRO A 314 -16.58 -10.02 -9.70
C PRO A 314 -16.41 -9.87 -8.18
N ARG A 315 -17.51 -9.99 -7.43
CA ARG A 315 -17.51 -9.83 -5.97
C ARG A 315 -17.74 -11.17 -5.28
N ALA A 316 -17.18 -11.34 -4.07
CA ALA A 316 -17.16 -12.63 -3.38
C ALA A 316 -18.56 -13.16 -2.99
N ASP A 317 -19.56 -12.29 -2.92
CA ASP A 317 -20.96 -12.63 -2.67
C ASP A 317 -21.71 -13.11 -3.92
N GLN A 318 -21.08 -13.07 -5.10
CA GLN A 318 -21.68 -13.51 -6.34
C GLN A 318 -21.61 -15.03 -6.50
N GLU A 319 -22.59 -15.56 -7.24
CA GLU A 319 -22.62 -16.94 -7.69
C GLU A 319 -22.38 -17.00 -9.20
N LEU A 320 -21.64 -18.02 -9.64
CA LEU A 320 -21.37 -18.27 -11.05
C LEU A 320 -21.97 -19.63 -11.42
N THR A 321 -22.88 -19.67 -12.37
CA THR A 321 -23.51 -20.93 -12.82
C THR A 321 -22.74 -21.46 -14.02
N PHE A 322 -22.24 -22.68 -13.89
CA PHE A 322 -21.59 -23.43 -14.95
C PHE A 322 -22.56 -24.42 -15.56
N THR A 323 -22.62 -24.47 -16.89
CA THR A 323 -23.26 -25.54 -17.65
C THR A 323 -22.21 -26.13 -18.58
N ILE A 324 -21.96 -27.45 -18.48
CA ILE A 324 -20.97 -28.16 -19.30
C ILE A 324 -21.70 -29.28 -20.04
N LYS A 325 -21.45 -29.42 -21.34
CA LYS A 325 -22.02 -30.49 -22.17
C LYS A 325 -20.93 -31.25 -22.92
N TRP A 326 -21.04 -32.57 -22.96
CA TRP A 326 -20.14 -33.49 -23.67
C TRP A 326 -20.86 -34.82 -23.89
N ASN A 327 -20.65 -35.55 -24.99
CA ASN A 327 -21.22 -36.90 -25.21
C ASN A 327 -22.72 -37.05 -24.88
N ASP A 328 -23.56 -36.09 -25.29
CA ASP A 328 -25.00 -36.02 -24.94
C ASP A 328 -25.32 -35.90 -23.43
N GLN A 329 -24.30 -35.70 -22.58
CA GLN A 329 -24.43 -35.36 -21.17
C GLN A 329 -24.45 -33.85 -20.97
N GLU A 330 -25.10 -33.42 -19.89
CA GLU A 330 -25.11 -32.03 -19.43
C GLU A 330 -25.05 -32.00 -17.92
N GLU A 331 -24.14 -31.20 -17.37
CA GLU A 331 -24.06 -30.92 -15.93
C GLU A 331 -24.15 -29.43 -15.69
N THR A 332 -24.96 -29.04 -14.70
CA THR A 332 -25.08 -27.65 -14.24
C THR A 332 -24.78 -27.57 -12.75
N PHE A 333 -23.90 -26.65 -12.35
CA PHE A 333 -23.53 -26.43 -10.96
C PHE A 333 -23.13 -24.98 -10.69
N VAL A 334 -23.14 -24.60 -9.41
CA VAL A 334 -22.81 -23.25 -8.96
C VAL A 334 -21.43 -23.22 -8.34
N ALA A 335 -20.59 -22.28 -8.79
CA ALA A 335 -19.34 -21.93 -8.16
C ALA A 335 -19.50 -20.68 -7.26
N ARG A 336 -18.91 -20.73 -6.07
CA ARG A 336 -18.94 -19.66 -5.06
C ARG A 336 -17.51 -19.32 -4.63
N ALA A 337 -17.31 -18.08 -4.18
CA ALA A 337 -16.03 -17.67 -3.61
C ALA A 337 -15.71 -18.49 -2.35
N LYS A 338 -14.44 -18.85 -2.18
CA LYS A 338 -13.91 -19.50 -0.97
C LYS A 338 -13.61 -18.53 0.16
#